data_AF-A0A6L8HC68-F1
#
_entry.id   AF-A0A6L8HC68-F1
#
_cell.length_a   1.000
_cell.length_b   1.000
_cell.length_c   1.000
_cell.angle_alpha   90.00
_cell.angle_beta   90.00
_cell.angle_gamma   90.00
#
_symmetry.space_group_name_H-M   'P 1'
#
loop_
_entity.id
_entity.type
_entity.pdbx_description
1 polymer ?
#
loop_
_entity_poly.entity_id
_entity_poly.type
_entity_poly.pdbx_seq_one_letter_code
_entity_poly.pdbx_strand_id
1 'polypeptide(L)'
;MTRAEGSGSSTTQRERRVRAAPECMTRRGFFTGALGVAGILPAVAVFPKRNAAFDLAGRGVFAPGSPRRSQRVVIVGAGVAGLAAATELRTNGVDDVVVLEARDRIGGRVWTDTIGDGFPIDLGASWIHGVDGNPITAIAREHNIATHRTDWGNGVFHYAAGEPARSARRAMRDFWRLAEDNPERSFQSVREELLSNTTFSEADRSYLDYLLTTEVENEYAADLSDLSYRGVDGASSYRGGDVVFPGGYRQIVDVLASGVAIRRGQAVTEIDHSGSTIVLTTAAGATLEADRVIVTVPLGVLKDDFIAFRPSLPVRKRGAIASLEMGVLNKAYLLFDDVFWDRDVERLQYVSADRGQWAETISLYPYMGQPILAMLNSAAYGTQLESLSDREVVARAVAALTNMYGDVPSPRDARITRWRSDPWAHGAYSYVPAGSSFAEHAALGEPVGDKLFFAGEATSDDYPATVHGAFLSGVRAARQIAATSTAQGWNPDNMRFA
;
A
#
# COMPACT_ATOMS: atom_id res chain seq x y z
N MET A 1 66.69 -11.25 -41.68
CA MET A 1 65.38 -11.46 -42.34
C MET A 1 64.51 -12.27 -41.41
N THR A 2 63.28 -11.80 -41.22
CA THR A 2 62.09 -12.46 -40.61
C THR A 2 62.06 -12.81 -39.12
N ARG A 3 61.28 -11.99 -38.39
CA ARG A 3 60.64 -12.18 -37.08
C ARG A 3 59.66 -13.37 -37.06
N ALA A 4 59.45 -13.97 -35.89
CA ALA A 4 58.16 -14.01 -35.18
C ALA A 4 58.30 -14.65 -33.79
N GLU A 5 58.04 -13.87 -32.74
CA GLU A 5 57.78 -14.32 -31.37
C GLU A 5 56.26 -14.46 -31.18
N GLY A 6 55.82 -15.50 -30.47
CA GLY A 6 54.44 -15.71 -30.06
C GLY A 6 54.37 -16.04 -28.56
N SER A 7 54.04 -15.03 -27.75
CA SER A 7 53.73 -15.15 -26.33
C SER A 7 52.22 -15.37 -26.15
N GLY A 8 51.82 -16.48 -25.52
CA GLY A 8 50.46 -16.70 -25.07
C GLY A 8 50.19 -15.98 -23.75
N SER A 9 49.15 -15.13 -23.72
CA SER A 9 48.61 -14.57 -22.48
C SER A 9 47.18 -15.05 -22.27
N SER A 10 46.93 -15.61 -21.10
CA SER A 10 45.63 -15.96 -20.52
C SER A 10 44.73 -14.73 -20.39
N THR A 11 43.56 -14.78 -21.01
CA THR A 11 42.53 -13.73 -20.85
C THR A 11 41.40 -14.29 -19.99
N THR A 12 41.34 -13.82 -18.76
CA THR A 12 40.21 -13.95 -17.83
C THR A 12 38.93 -13.37 -18.42
N GLN A 13 37.87 -14.16 -18.37
CA GLN A 13 36.51 -13.86 -18.80
C GLN A 13 35.92 -12.77 -17.88
N ARG A 14 35.81 -11.55 -18.39
CA ARG A 14 35.19 -10.41 -17.70
C ARG A 14 33.76 -10.28 -18.23
N GLU A 15 32.80 -10.76 -17.45
CA GLU A 15 31.37 -10.61 -17.75
C GLU A 15 30.99 -9.12 -17.86
N ARG A 16 30.28 -8.78 -18.94
CA ARG A 16 29.79 -7.41 -19.19
C ARG A 16 28.49 -7.21 -18.41
N ARG A 17 28.58 -6.53 -17.27
CA ARG A 17 27.43 -5.95 -16.57
C ARG A 17 26.94 -4.71 -17.33
N VAL A 18 25.67 -4.69 -17.72
CA VAL A 18 25.03 -3.53 -18.38
C VAL A 18 24.40 -2.66 -17.31
N ARG A 19 24.97 -1.47 -17.05
CA ARG A 19 24.25 -0.39 -16.33
C ARG A 19 23.18 0.17 -17.26
N ALA A 20 21.92 0.19 -16.82
CA ALA A 20 20.83 0.77 -17.59
C ALA A 20 20.96 2.30 -17.69
N ALA A 21 20.61 2.85 -18.86
CA ALA A 21 20.39 4.28 -19.08
C ALA A 21 18.97 4.68 -18.60
N PRO A 22 18.74 5.96 -18.22
CA PRO A 22 17.62 6.34 -17.37
C PRO A 22 16.33 6.56 -18.17
N GLU A 23 15.44 5.57 -18.18
CA GLU A 23 14.00 5.78 -18.41
C GLU A 23 13.22 4.76 -17.57
N CYS A 24 13.26 4.95 -16.24
CA CYS A 24 12.32 4.32 -15.32
C CYS A 24 11.49 5.45 -14.70
N MET A 25 10.34 5.73 -15.32
CA MET A 25 9.31 6.63 -14.78
C MET A 25 8.67 5.96 -13.53
N THR A 26 8.24 6.78 -12.56
CA THR A 26 7.77 6.34 -11.23
C THR A 26 6.61 5.32 -11.27
N ARG A 27 6.50 4.46 -10.24
CA ARG A 27 5.53 3.33 -10.14
C ARG A 27 4.04 3.69 -10.35
N ARG A 28 3.59 4.91 -10.02
CA ARG A 28 2.25 5.44 -10.38
C ARG A 28 2.26 6.58 -11.42
N GLY A 29 3.43 6.91 -11.97
CA GLY A 29 3.62 8.03 -12.91
C GLY A 29 3.11 7.78 -14.33
N PHE A 30 2.68 6.55 -14.66
CA PHE A 30 2.18 6.25 -15.99
C PHE A 30 0.81 6.89 -16.27
N PHE A 31 -0.05 7.03 -15.26
CA PHE A 31 -1.40 7.61 -15.42
C PHE A 31 -1.44 9.14 -15.59
N THR A 32 -0.29 9.84 -15.58
CA THR A 32 -0.26 11.30 -15.86
C THR A 32 0.76 11.73 -16.92
N GLY A 33 1.45 10.78 -17.57
CA GLY A 33 2.71 11.09 -18.27
C GLY A 33 2.75 11.00 -19.80
N ALA A 34 1.73 10.48 -20.50
CA ALA A 34 1.89 10.18 -21.93
C ALA A 34 0.65 10.44 -22.79
N LEU A 35 0.38 11.72 -23.11
CA LEU A 35 -0.05 12.17 -24.45
C LEU A 35 -0.12 13.70 -24.48
N GLY A 36 0.96 14.32 -24.96
CA GLY A 36 0.90 15.68 -25.45
C GLY A 36 0.14 15.71 -26.77
N VAL A 37 -1.03 16.35 -26.78
CA VAL A 37 -1.64 16.89 -28.01
C VAL A 37 -1.70 18.40 -27.84
N ALA A 38 -0.98 19.10 -28.70
CA ALA A 38 -1.03 20.55 -28.84
C ALA A 38 -2.41 21.00 -29.31
N GLY A 39 -2.99 22.03 -28.69
CA GLY A 39 -4.18 22.69 -29.24
C GLY A 39 -4.94 23.64 -28.32
N ILE A 40 -4.51 24.90 -28.29
CA ILE A 40 -5.32 26.13 -28.08
C ILE A 40 -5.88 26.38 -26.66
N LEU A 41 -5.22 27.34 -25.98
CA LEU A 41 -5.69 28.07 -24.80
C LEU A 41 -6.99 28.86 -25.07
N PRO A 42 -7.82 29.06 -24.03
CA PRO A 42 -8.15 30.43 -23.67
C PRO A 42 -7.90 30.74 -22.19
N ALA A 43 -7.61 32.01 -21.97
CA ALA A 43 -7.16 32.65 -20.74
C ALA A 43 -8.13 32.49 -19.56
N VAL A 44 -7.58 32.20 -18.38
CA VAL A 44 -8.25 32.46 -17.11
C VAL A 44 -7.48 33.55 -16.37
N ALA A 45 -8.22 34.61 -16.04
CA ALA A 45 -7.73 35.89 -15.57
C ALA A 45 -6.99 35.79 -14.22
N VAL A 46 -5.84 36.46 -14.18
CA VAL A 46 -5.10 36.81 -12.97
C VAL A 46 -5.79 38.00 -12.31
N PHE A 47 -6.17 37.88 -11.04
CA PHE A 47 -6.48 39.00 -10.15
C PHE A 47 -6.00 38.68 -8.71
N PRO A 48 -5.72 39.70 -7.88
CA PRO A 48 -4.40 39.85 -7.28
C PRO A 48 -4.36 39.52 -5.78
N LYS A 49 -3.12 39.26 -5.32
CA LYS A 49 -2.73 39.24 -3.90
C LYS A 49 -3.21 40.50 -3.18
N ARG A 50 -3.90 40.31 -2.05
CA ARG A 50 -4.19 41.38 -1.10
C ARG A 50 -3.56 41.04 0.25
N ASN A 51 -2.57 41.84 0.63
CA ASN A 51 -2.09 41.95 2.01
C ASN A 51 -3.22 42.56 2.87
N ALA A 52 -3.44 41.99 4.06
CA ALA A 52 -4.04 42.72 5.16
C ALA A 52 -3.50 42.17 6.48
N ALA A 53 -2.73 42.99 7.19
CA ALA A 53 -2.46 42.82 8.61
C ALA A 53 -3.72 43.18 9.40
N PHE A 54 -4.07 42.43 10.45
CA PHE A 54 -5.00 42.90 11.48
C PHE A 54 -4.71 42.29 12.86
N ASP A 55 -4.31 43.21 13.74
CA ASP A 55 -4.80 43.52 15.09
C ASP A 55 -5.24 42.40 16.06
N LEU A 56 -4.54 42.33 17.20
CA LEU A 56 -4.79 41.50 18.37
C LEU A 56 -5.49 42.35 19.44
N ALA A 57 -6.82 42.32 19.53
CA ALA A 57 -7.55 42.64 20.77
C ALA A 57 -9.03 42.29 20.66
N GLY A 58 -9.48 41.31 21.46
CA GLY A 58 -10.90 40.98 21.57
C GLY A 58 -11.14 39.79 22.50
N ARG A 59 -10.94 39.97 23.81
CA ARG A 59 -11.38 38.99 24.81
C ARG A 59 -12.90 39.08 24.98
N GLY A 60 -13.64 38.25 24.26
CA GLY A 60 -15.05 37.95 24.55
C GLY A 60 -15.13 36.85 25.60
N VAL A 61 -15.76 37.16 26.75
CA VAL A 61 -16.10 36.19 27.79
C VAL A 61 -17.28 35.36 27.30
N PHE A 62 -17.06 34.07 26.99
CA PHE A 62 -18.13 33.13 26.69
C PHE A 62 -18.77 32.63 28.00
N ALA A 63 -20.10 32.72 28.09
CA ALA A 63 -20.88 32.09 29.14
C ALA A 63 -20.74 30.55 29.06
N PRO A 64 -20.72 29.83 30.19
CA PRO A 64 -20.60 28.38 30.17
C PRO A 64 -21.88 27.77 29.59
N GLY A 65 -21.77 27.15 28.41
CA GLY A 65 -22.81 26.31 27.84
C GLY A 65 -23.10 25.10 28.74
N SER A 66 -24.34 24.61 28.68
CA SER A 66 -24.77 23.39 29.36
C SER A 66 -23.82 22.20 29.07
N PRO A 67 -23.63 21.26 30.01
CA PRO A 67 -22.71 20.14 29.82
C PRO A 67 -23.22 19.30 28.64
N ARG A 68 -22.45 19.26 27.54
CA ARG A 68 -22.70 18.30 26.46
C ARG A 68 -22.56 16.90 27.05
N ARG A 69 -23.56 16.03 26.85
CA ARG A 69 -23.42 14.60 27.16
C ARG A 69 -22.21 14.10 26.38
N SER A 70 -21.18 13.64 27.09
CA SER A 70 -19.96 13.10 26.46
C SER A 70 -20.38 11.94 25.56
N GLN A 71 -20.21 12.10 24.25
CA GLN A 71 -20.55 11.10 23.26
C GLN A 71 -19.44 10.05 23.25
N ARG A 72 -19.81 8.79 23.50
CA ARG A 72 -18.86 7.68 23.45
C ARG A 72 -18.69 7.16 22.03
N VAL A 73 -17.47 7.19 21.53
CA VAL A 73 -17.11 6.64 20.23
C VAL A 73 -16.19 5.43 20.40
N VAL A 74 -16.60 4.29 19.84
CA VAL A 74 -15.75 3.10 19.78
C VAL A 74 -15.24 2.91 18.36
N ILE A 75 -13.93 2.68 18.22
CA ILE A 75 -13.29 2.43 16.93
C ILE A 75 -12.82 0.98 16.91
N VAL A 76 -13.22 0.21 15.90
CA VAL A 76 -12.82 -1.19 15.74
C VAL A 76 -11.65 -1.27 14.77
N GLY A 77 -10.46 -1.54 15.31
CA GLY A 77 -9.18 -1.62 14.61
C GLY A 77 -8.25 -0.45 14.95
N ALA A 78 -7.03 -0.75 15.41
CA ALA A 78 -5.95 0.20 15.65
C ALA A 78 -4.95 0.25 14.47
N GLY A 79 -5.46 0.12 13.24
CA GLY A 79 -4.72 0.45 12.02
C GLY A 79 -4.65 1.97 11.82
N VAL A 80 -3.94 2.42 10.77
CA VAL A 80 -3.77 3.86 10.49
C VAL A 80 -5.12 4.59 10.36
N ALA A 81 -6.14 3.99 9.73
CA ALA A 81 -7.47 4.58 9.63
C ALA A 81 -8.12 4.81 11.01
N GLY A 82 -8.08 3.80 11.89
CA GLY A 82 -8.66 3.91 13.22
C GLY A 82 -7.92 4.90 14.12
N LEU A 83 -6.58 4.90 14.06
CA LEU A 83 -5.76 5.84 14.84
C LEU A 83 -5.90 7.28 14.34
N ALA A 84 -5.99 7.49 13.02
CA ALA A 84 -6.26 8.80 12.43
C ALA A 84 -7.65 9.30 12.84
N ALA A 85 -8.67 8.44 12.80
CA ALA A 85 -10.01 8.79 13.27
C ALA A 85 -10.05 9.14 14.76
N ALA A 86 -9.37 8.37 15.60
CA ALA A 86 -9.29 8.63 17.04
C ALA A 86 -8.61 9.97 17.33
N THR A 87 -7.52 10.26 16.61
CA THR A 87 -6.79 11.53 16.72
C THR A 87 -7.67 12.71 16.28
N GLU A 88 -8.31 12.61 15.11
CA GLU A 88 -9.20 13.67 14.59
C GLU A 88 -10.37 13.94 15.55
N LEU A 89 -11.02 12.91 16.10
CA LEU A 89 -12.12 13.06 17.06
C LEU A 89 -11.67 13.79 18.33
N ARG A 90 -10.53 13.39 18.90
CA ARG A 90 -9.97 14.01 20.11
C ARG A 90 -9.57 15.46 19.90
N THR A 91 -8.91 15.76 18.77
CA THR A 91 -8.56 17.14 18.39
C THR A 91 -9.80 18.04 18.22
N ASN A 92 -10.95 17.44 17.90
CA ASN A 92 -12.24 18.13 17.80
C ASN A 92 -13.09 18.06 19.08
N GLY A 93 -12.50 17.68 20.22
CA GLY A 93 -13.14 17.75 21.54
C GLY A 93 -14.08 16.59 21.87
N VAL A 94 -13.94 15.44 21.19
CA VAL A 94 -14.60 14.19 21.59
C VAL A 94 -13.64 13.42 22.49
N ASP A 95 -13.90 13.45 23.80
CA ASP A 95 -12.97 12.92 24.81
C ASP A 95 -13.17 11.42 25.13
N ASP A 96 -14.40 10.89 25.01
CA ASP A 96 -14.70 9.47 25.27
C ASP A 96 -14.53 8.63 24.00
N VAL A 97 -13.28 8.46 23.56
CA VAL A 97 -12.88 7.65 22.39
C VAL A 97 -12.04 6.46 22.84
N VAL A 98 -12.44 5.24 22.46
CA VAL A 98 -11.66 4.03 22.68
C VAL A 98 -11.50 3.22 21.40
N VAL A 99 -10.29 2.74 21.15
CA VAL A 99 -9.97 1.85 20.04
C VAL A 99 -9.87 0.41 20.54
N LEU A 100 -10.59 -0.51 19.92
CA LEU A 100 -10.52 -1.96 20.16
C LEU A 100 -9.70 -2.62 19.05
N GLU A 101 -8.62 -3.30 19.41
CA GLU A 101 -7.72 -3.97 18.48
C GLU A 101 -7.67 -5.46 18.78
N ALA A 102 -7.88 -6.29 17.76
CA ALA A 102 -7.89 -7.75 17.90
C ALA A 102 -6.49 -8.30 18.20
N ARG A 103 -5.45 -7.72 17.60
CA ARG A 103 -4.06 -8.12 17.80
C ARG A 103 -3.54 -7.65 19.16
N ASP A 104 -2.38 -8.17 19.52
CA ASP A 104 -1.55 -7.74 20.66
C ASP A 104 -0.65 -6.52 20.31
N ARG A 105 -0.73 -6.03 19.08
CA ARG A 105 0.00 -4.87 18.54
C ARG A 105 -0.91 -3.92 17.78
N ILE A 106 -0.49 -2.67 17.66
CA ILE A 106 -1.15 -1.65 16.84
C ILE A 106 -0.59 -1.62 15.40
N GLY A 107 -1.19 -0.79 14.54
CA GLY A 107 -0.77 -0.50 13.17
C GLY A 107 -1.39 -1.39 12.10
N GLY A 108 -1.96 -2.54 12.46
CA GLY A 108 -2.59 -3.45 11.49
C GLY A 108 -1.61 -3.89 10.40
N ARG A 109 -1.90 -3.49 9.15
CA ARG A 109 -1.07 -3.75 7.96
C ARG A 109 0.12 -2.80 7.79
N VAL A 110 0.29 -1.83 8.69
CA VAL A 110 1.57 -1.13 8.89
C VAL A 110 2.29 -1.83 10.05
N TRP A 111 3.17 -2.77 9.68
CA TRP A 111 3.85 -3.65 10.62
C TRP A 111 5.35 -3.66 10.35
N THR A 112 6.08 -2.96 11.22
CA THR A 112 7.53 -3.13 11.36
C THR A 112 7.81 -4.23 12.38
N ASP A 113 8.64 -5.19 11.99
CA ASP A 113 9.25 -6.20 12.85
C ASP A 113 10.77 -6.04 12.82
N THR A 114 11.50 -6.95 13.46
CA THR A 114 12.97 -6.96 13.46
C THR A 114 13.55 -8.25 12.91
N ILE A 115 14.72 -8.15 12.27
CA ILE A 115 15.50 -9.28 11.76
C ILE A 115 16.95 -9.22 12.27
N GLY A 116 17.55 -10.38 12.54
CA GLY A 116 18.89 -10.49 13.08
C GLY A 116 19.06 -9.71 14.39
N ASP A 117 19.99 -8.76 14.39
CA ASP A 117 20.43 -8.00 15.57
C ASP A 117 19.49 -6.83 15.91
N GLY A 118 18.20 -6.95 15.58
CA GLY A 118 17.19 -5.93 15.84
C GLY A 118 16.97 -4.93 14.70
N PHE A 119 17.37 -5.25 13.46
CA PHE A 119 17.20 -4.33 12.33
C PHE A 119 15.73 -4.21 11.95
N PRO A 120 15.17 -2.98 11.83
CA PRO A 120 13.76 -2.81 11.50
C PRO A 120 13.48 -3.19 10.05
N ILE A 121 12.44 -4.00 9.85
CA ILE A 121 11.93 -4.38 8.53
C ILE A 121 10.41 -4.25 8.48
N ASP A 122 9.90 -3.65 7.43
CA ASP A 122 8.47 -3.43 7.26
C ASP A 122 7.79 -4.61 6.55
N LEU A 123 7.24 -5.54 7.33
CA LEU A 123 6.48 -6.70 6.83
C LEU A 123 5.22 -6.28 6.05
N GLY A 124 4.67 -5.10 6.34
CA GLY A 124 3.50 -4.53 5.68
C GLY A 124 3.85 -3.41 4.69
N ALA A 125 3.19 -2.26 4.80
CA ALA A 125 3.58 -1.07 4.02
C ALA A 125 5.02 -0.63 4.35
N SER A 126 5.81 -0.21 3.36
CA SER A 126 7.18 0.33 3.55
C SER A 126 7.42 1.71 2.91
N TRP A 127 6.50 2.18 2.06
CA TRP A 127 6.67 3.41 1.29
C TRP A 127 5.61 4.46 1.59
N ILE A 128 6.02 5.72 1.54
CA ILE A 128 5.13 6.82 1.17
C ILE A 128 5.20 6.95 -0.36
N HIS A 129 4.05 6.81 -1.03
CA HIS A 129 3.96 7.00 -2.47
C HIS A 129 3.59 8.45 -2.79
N GLY A 130 4.50 9.15 -3.46
CA GLY A 130 4.39 10.58 -3.73
C GLY A 130 4.46 11.44 -2.46
N VAL A 131 5.53 12.22 -2.29
CA VAL A 131 5.72 13.06 -1.10
C VAL A 131 5.00 14.43 -1.15
N ASP A 132 4.59 14.90 -2.33
CA ASP A 132 4.04 16.24 -2.51
C ASP A 132 2.56 16.28 -2.11
N GLY A 133 2.25 16.96 -1.00
CA GLY A 133 0.87 17.09 -0.48
C GLY A 133 0.33 15.83 0.20
N ASN A 134 1.14 14.78 0.33
CA ASN A 134 0.75 13.55 1.01
C ASN A 134 0.72 13.75 2.54
N PRO A 135 -0.39 13.41 3.22
CA PRO A 135 -0.53 13.65 4.66
C PRO A 135 0.47 12.88 5.51
N ILE A 136 0.93 11.71 5.06
CA ILE A 136 1.93 10.92 5.80
C ILE A 136 3.30 11.60 5.75
N THR A 137 3.64 12.26 4.65
CA THR A 137 4.86 13.08 4.56
C THR A 137 4.81 14.25 5.53
N ALA A 138 3.64 14.89 5.70
CA ALA A 138 3.48 15.99 6.64
C ALA A 138 3.75 15.52 8.08
N ILE A 139 3.18 14.38 8.48
CA ILE A 139 3.42 13.76 9.80
C ILE A 139 4.90 13.44 9.98
N ALA A 140 5.54 12.82 8.97
CA ALA A 140 6.95 12.48 9.05
C ALA A 140 7.83 13.73 9.27
N ARG A 141 7.55 14.83 8.55
CA ARG A 141 8.27 16.09 8.69
C ARG A 141 8.04 16.75 10.04
N GLU A 142 6.79 16.84 10.50
CA GLU A 142 6.43 17.45 11.78
C GLU A 142 7.13 16.75 12.96
N HIS A 143 7.25 15.42 12.89
CA HIS A 143 7.85 14.61 13.95
C HIS A 143 9.33 14.28 13.71
N ASN A 144 9.99 14.91 12.73
CA ASN A 144 11.40 14.67 12.39
C ASN A 144 11.75 13.19 12.13
N ILE A 145 10.82 12.45 11.54
CA ILE A 145 11.02 11.06 11.14
C ILE A 145 11.82 11.04 9.84
N ALA A 146 13.01 10.43 9.89
CA ALA A 146 13.88 10.31 8.73
C ALA A 146 13.24 9.44 7.64
N THR A 147 13.28 9.93 6.41
CA THR A 147 12.88 9.17 5.22
C THR A 147 13.99 9.20 4.18
N HIS A 148 14.07 8.15 3.37
CA HIS A 148 15.04 8.04 2.29
C HIS A 148 14.32 7.89 0.95
N ARG A 149 14.71 8.67 -0.07
CA ARG A 149 14.13 8.57 -1.41
C ARG A 149 14.49 7.23 -2.03
N THR A 150 13.51 6.58 -2.66
CA THR A 150 13.75 5.42 -3.51
C THR A 150 14.07 5.90 -4.92
N ASP A 151 15.22 5.49 -5.45
CA ASP A 151 15.55 5.64 -6.86
C ASP A 151 15.11 4.40 -7.63
N TRP A 152 13.88 4.45 -8.17
CA TRP A 152 13.37 3.39 -9.04
C TRP A 152 14.25 3.18 -10.28
N GLY A 153 15.03 4.17 -10.73
CA GLY A 153 15.98 3.99 -11.83
C GLY A 153 17.20 3.13 -11.46
N ASN A 154 17.50 2.98 -10.18
CA ASN A 154 18.71 2.32 -9.68
C ASN A 154 18.49 0.82 -9.48
N GLY A 155 18.40 0.08 -10.59
CA GLY A 155 18.26 -1.37 -10.58
C GLY A 155 19.21 -2.08 -11.53
N VAL A 156 19.48 -3.35 -11.24
CA VAL A 156 20.19 -4.28 -12.13
C VAL A 156 19.23 -5.37 -12.59
N PHE A 157 19.32 -5.72 -13.88
CA PHE A 157 18.52 -6.79 -14.48
C PHE A 157 19.33 -8.07 -14.62
N HIS A 158 18.69 -9.18 -14.30
CA HIS A 158 19.18 -10.54 -14.49
C HIS A 158 18.20 -11.31 -15.38
N TYR A 159 18.66 -11.76 -16.55
CA TYR A 159 17.81 -12.39 -17.55
C TYR A 159 18.08 -13.89 -17.65
N ALA A 160 17.12 -14.71 -17.22
CA ALA A 160 17.25 -16.17 -17.29
C ALA A 160 17.23 -16.69 -18.75
N ALA A 161 16.43 -16.06 -19.62
CA ALA A 161 16.29 -16.43 -21.03
C ALA A 161 17.15 -15.59 -22.00
N GLY A 162 18.11 -14.82 -21.48
CA GLY A 162 18.91 -13.87 -22.25
C GLY A 162 18.25 -12.49 -22.39
N GLU A 163 19.00 -11.51 -22.90
CA GLU A 163 18.52 -10.13 -22.99
C GLU A 163 17.38 -9.98 -24.00
N PRO A 164 16.31 -9.22 -23.66
CA PRO A 164 15.22 -8.96 -24.58
C PRO A 164 15.65 -8.03 -25.72
N ALA A 165 15.02 -8.19 -26.88
CA ALA A 165 15.17 -7.26 -27.98
C ALA A 165 14.65 -5.87 -27.60
N ARG A 166 15.21 -4.82 -28.21
CA ARG A 166 14.75 -3.44 -27.99
C ARG A 166 13.26 -3.25 -28.34
N SER A 167 12.72 -4.06 -29.25
CA SER A 167 11.31 -4.08 -29.62
C SER A 167 10.40 -4.57 -28.48
N ALA A 168 10.86 -5.49 -27.62
CA ALA A 168 10.07 -5.99 -26.50
C ALA A 168 9.71 -4.88 -25.50
N ARG A 169 10.54 -3.85 -25.40
CA ARG A 169 10.24 -2.65 -24.59
C ARG A 169 9.02 -1.86 -25.09
N ARG A 170 8.53 -2.13 -26.30
CA ARG A 170 7.28 -1.55 -26.82
C ARG A 170 6.04 -2.36 -26.44
N ALA A 171 6.21 -3.66 -26.16
CA ALA A 171 5.10 -4.58 -25.91
C ALA A 171 4.21 -4.12 -24.75
N MET A 172 4.80 -3.56 -23.69
CA MET A 172 4.02 -3.02 -22.57
C MET A 172 3.17 -1.81 -22.97
N ARG A 173 3.65 -0.95 -23.88
CA ARG A 173 2.83 0.16 -24.39
C ARG A 173 1.69 -0.34 -25.26
N ASP A 174 1.94 -1.36 -26.07
CA ASP A 174 0.91 -1.95 -26.91
C ASP A 174 -0.13 -2.71 -26.07
N PHE A 175 0.30 -3.38 -25.00
CA PHE A 175 -0.57 -3.95 -23.97
C PHE A 175 -1.48 -2.90 -23.34
N TRP A 176 -0.92 -1.78 -22.86
CA TRP A 176 -1.71 -0.72 -22.23
C TRP A 176 -2.71 -0.08 -23.18
N ARG A 177 -2.32 0.18 -24.43
CA ARG A 177 -3.24 0.68 -25.46
C ARG A 177 -4.40 -0.27 -25.70
N LEU A 178 -4.10 -1.56 -25.87
CA LEU A 178 -5.13 -2.58 -26.08
C LEU A 178 -6.07 -2.69 -24.88
N ALA A 179 -5.54 -2.58 -23.66
CA ALA A 179 -6.33 -2.59 -22.43
C ALA A 179 -7.22 -1.35 -22.30
N GLU A 180 -6.70 -0.16 -22.62
CA GLU A 180 -7.45 1.11 -22.62
C GLU A 180 -8.60 1.07 -23.64
N ASP A 181 -8.35 0.54 -24.85
CA ASP A 181 -9.37 0.35 -25.88
C ASP A 181 -10.43 -0.71 -25.48
N ASN A 182 -10.14 -1.55 -24.49
CA ASN A 182 -11.00 -2.64 -24.04
C ASN A 182 -11.12 -2.71 -22.50
N PRO A 183 -11.72 -1.69 -21.85
CA PRO A 183 -11.48 -1.47 -20.43
C PRO A 183 -12.12 -2.50 -19.49
N GLU A 184 -13.08 -3.29 -19.98
CA GLU A 184 -13.74 -4.37 -19.24
C GLU A 184 -12.99 -5.70 -19.31
N ARG A 185 -12.11 -5.87 -20.31
CA ARG A 185 -11.41 -7.12 -20.52
C ARG A 185 -10.37 -7.33 -19.44
N SER A 186 -10.25 -8.57 -18.97
CA SER A 186 -9.16 -8.91 -18.05
C SER A 186 -7.82 -8.69 -18.73
N PHE A 187 -6.82 -8.24 -17.97
CA PHE A 187 -5.46 -8.09 -18.45
C PHE A 187 -4.87 -9.40 -18.96
N GLN A 188 -5.30 -10.54 -18.43
CA GLN A 188 -4.90 -11.85 -18.96
C GLN A 188 -5.38 -12.03 -20.41
N SER A 189 -6.63 -11.68 -20.71
CA SER A 189 -7.17 -11.78 -22.07
C SER A 189 -6.50 -10.77 -23.03
N VAL A 190 -6.11 -9.59 -22.54
CA VAL A 190 -5.37 -8.59 -23.31
C VAL A 190 -3.96 -9.11 -23.63
N ARG A 191 -3.28 -9.69 -22.63
CA ARG A 191 -1.97 -10.33 -22.79
C ARG A 191 -2.03 -11.46 -23.83
N GLU A 192 -3.04 -12.32 -23.76
CA GLU A 192 -3.21 -13.44 -24.70
C GLU A 192 -3.38 -12.97 -26.14
N GLU A 193 -4.17 -11.91 -26.37
CA GLU A 193 -4.31 -11.31 -27.70
C GLU A 193 -3.00 -10.67 -28.20
N LEU A 194 -2.28 -9.96 -27.33
CA LEU A 194 -0.98 -9.39 -27.71
C LEU A 194 -0.01 -10.49 -28.16
N LEU A 195 0.02 -11.61 -27.43
CA LEU A 195 0.84 -12.78 -27.75
C LEU A 195 0.38 -13.52 -29.01
N SER A 196 -0.91 -13.47 -29.38
CA SER A 196 -1.39 -14.06 -30.63
C SER A 196 -1.09 -13.21 -31.85
N ASN A 197 -1.05 -11.89 -31.68
CA ASN A 197 -0.89 -10.93 -32.77
C ASN A 197 0.58 -10.61 -33.09
N THR A 198 1.51 -10.95 -32.19
CA THR A 198 2.94 -10.66 -32.35
C THR A 198 3.77 -11.89 -32.01
N THR A 199 4.79 -12.17 -32.84
CA THR A 199 5.76 -13.24 -32.53
C THR A 199 6.79 -12.72 -31.53
N PHE A 200 6.86 -13.36 -30.36
CA PHE A 200 7.85 -13.06 -29.32
C PHE A 200 8.90 -14.17 -29.26
N SER A 201 10.17 -13.79 -29.10
CA SER A 201 11.19 -14.73 -28.63
C SER A 201 10.93 -15.11 -27.17
N GLU A 202 11.60 -16.14 -26.67
CA GLU A 202 11.51 -16.54 -25.26
C GLU A 202 11.93 -15.40 -24.33
N ALA A 203 13.06 -14.75 -24.61
CA ALA A 203 13.55 -13.59 -23.87
C ALA A 203 12.55 -12.43 -23.85
N ASP A 204 11.92 -12.12 -25.00
CA ASP A 204 10.95 -11.03 -25.09
C ASP A 204 9.66 -11.34 -24.32
N ARG A 205 9.21 -12.61 -24.35
CA ARG A 205 8.03 -13.05 -23.60
C ARG A 205 8.28 -13.00 -22.09
N SER A 206 9.40 -13.54 -21.62
CA SER A 206 9.79 -13.46 -20.20
C SER A 206 9.91 -12.01 -19.74
N TYR A 207 10.42 -11.12 -20.59
CA TYR A 207 10.49 -9.70 -20.27
C TYR A 207 9.11 -9.03 -20.20
N LEU A 208 8.18 -9.34 -21.10
CA LEU A 208 6.80 -8.88 -20.99
C LEU A 208 6.13 -9.39 -19.71
N ASP A 209 6.30 -10.67 -19.39
CA ASP A 209 5.75 -11.27 -18.17
C ASP A 209 6.33 -10.63 -16.91
N TYR A 210 7.64 -10.34 -16.89
CA TYR A 210 8.27 -9.56 -15.84
C TYR A 210 7.62 -8.17 -15.70
N LEU A 211 7.42 -7.43 -16.80
CA LEU A 211 6.80 -6.10 -16.75
C LEU A 211 5.38 -6.16 -16.20
N LEU A 212 4.57 -7.13 -16.66
CA LEU A 212 3.21 -7.34 -16.16
C LEU A 212 3.21 -7.70 -14.67
N THR A 213 4.15 -8.55 -14.21
CA THR A 213 4.30 -8.84 -12.79
C THR A 213 4.66 -7.57 -12.00
N THR A 214 5.66 -6.79 -12.43
CA THR A 214 6.16 -5.66 -11.63
C THR A 214 5.30 -4.41 -11.69
N GLU A 215 4.61 -4.15 -12.83
CA GLU A 215 3.83 -2.93 -13.04
C GLU A 215 2.32 -3.16 -12.82
N VAL A 216 1.85 -4.40 -12.74
CA VAL A 216 0.43 -4.72 -12.53
C VAL A 216 0.26 -5.61 -11.31
N GLU A 217 0.78 -6.83 -11.32
CA GLU A 217 0.48 -7.80 -10.26
C GLU A 217 1.04 -7.37 -8.90
N ASN A 218 2.26 -6.82 -8.86
CA ASN A 218 2.87 -6.28 -7.64
C ASN A 218 2.19 -5.00 -7.16
N GLU A 219 1.69 -4.16 -8.08
CA GLU A 219 1.03 -2.90 -7.72
C GLU A 219 -0.34 -3.16 -7.08
N TYR A 220 -1.13 -4.03 -7.69
CA TYR A 220 -2.51 -4.30 -7.28
C TYR A 220 -2.67 -5.57 -6.43
N ALA A 221 -1.57 -6.29 -6.18
CA ALA A 221 -1.54 -7.54 -5.43
C ALA A 221 -2.50 -8.61 -5.98
N ALA A 222 -2.79 -8.60 -7.28
CA ALA A 222 -3.82 -9.43 -7.89
C ALA A 222 -3.39 -9.96 -9.26
N ASP A 223 -3.98 -11.09 -9.65
CA ASP A 223 -3.70 -11.75 -10.92
C ASP A 223 -4.27 -10.95 -12.10
N LEU A 224 -3.59 -11.04 -13.26
CA LEU A 224 -4.07 -10.43 -14.50
C LEU A 224 -5.46 -10.94 -14.93
N SER A 225 -5.87 -12.14 -14.50
CA SER A 225 -7.22 -12.67 -14.77
C SER A 225 -8.31 -11.87 -14.07
N ASP A 226 -7.96 -11.25 -12.95
CA ASP A 226 -8.90 -10.60 -12.06
C ASP A 226 -8.89 -9.09 -12.25
N LEU A 227 -7.86 -8.52 -12.88
CA LEU A 227 -7.73 -7.09 -13.11
C LEU A 227 -8.13 -6.70 -14.52
N SER A 228 -8.70 -5.51 -14.68
CA SER A 228 -8.96 -4.85 -15.97
C SER A 228 -8.52 -3.39 -15.92
N TYR A 229 -8.46 -2.73 -17.07
CA TYR A 229 -8.11 -1.30 -17.15
C TYR A 229 -9.06 -0.44 -16.30
N ARG A 230 -10.37 -0.71 -16.36
CA ARG A 230 -11.36 -0.03 -15.51
C ARG A 230 -11.09 -0.18 -14.01
N GLY A 231 -10.52 -1.30 -13.58
CA GLY A 231 -10.19 -1.57 -12.18
C GLY A 231 -8.95 -0.81 -11.68
N VAL A 232 -8.17 -0.20 -12.57
CA VAL A 232 -6.90 0.47 -12.22
C VAL A 232 -6.86 1.96 -12.53
N ASP A 233 -7.68 2.45 -13.47
CA ASP A 233 -7.67 3.84 -13.98
C ASP A 233 -8.43 4.86 -13.10
N GLY A 234 -9.00 4.44 -11.97
CA GLY A 234 -9.78 5.32 -11.09
C GLY A 234 -9.02 5.93 -9.90
N ALA A 235 -7.82 5.44 -9.59
CA ALA A 235 -7.10 5.84 -8.39
C ALA A 235 -6.28 7.13 -8.62
N SER A 236 -6.38 8.07 -7.69
CA SER A 236 -5.52 9.23 -7.59
C SER A 236 -4.11 8.87 -7.09
N SER A 237 -3.15 9.75 -7.37
CA SER A 237 -1.77 9.62 -6.90
C SER A 237 -1.16 10.97 -6.52
N TYR A 238 -0.28 10.95 -5.52
CA TYR A 238 0.55 12.09 -5.17
C TYR A 238 1.83 12.11 -6.02
N ARG A 239 2.38 13.31 -6.23
CA ARG A 239 3.65 13.52 -6.95
C ARG A 239 4.83 13.57 -5.98
N GLY A 240 6.06 13.76 -6.49
CA GLY A 240 7.26 13.96 -5.66
C GLY A 240 8.14 12.72 -5.48
N GLY A 241 7.73 11.58 -6.05
CA GLY A 241 8.44 10.30 -5.89
C GLY A 241 8.23 9.66 -4.53
N ASP A 242 8.85 8.50 -4.32
CA ASP A 242 8.57 7.65 -3.16
C ASP A 242 9.72 7.69 -2.16
N VAL A 243 9.38 7.54 -0.89
CA VAL A 243 10.35 7.46 0.20
C VAL A 243 10.05 6.26 1.12
N VAL A 244 11.10 5.69 1.70
CA VAL A 244 11.05 4.63 2.72
C VAL A 244 11.45 5.17 4.09
N PHE A 245 11.20 4.38 5.13
CA PHE A 245 11.56 4.68 6.52
C PHE A 245 12.71 3.77 6.99
N PRO A 246 13.97 4.25 7.04
CA PRO A 246 15.07 3.44 7.56
C PRO A 246 14.87 2.96 9.00
N GLY A 247 14.09 3.67 9.81
CA GLY A 247 13.68 3.28 11.17
C GLY A 247 12.38 2.46 11.25
N GLY A 248 11.77 2.14 10.11
CA GLY A 248 10.50 1.42 9.99
C GLY A 248 9.26 2.30 10.05
N TYR A 249 8.22 1.92 9.31
CA TYR A 249 6.96 2.67 9.19
C TYR A 249 6.16 2.71 10.50
N ARG A 250 6.46 1.85 11.49
CA ARG A 250 5.88 1.88 12.84
C ARG A 250 5.96 3.27 13.47
N GLN A 251 6.97 4.08 13.16
CA GLN A 251 7.13 5.44 13.68
C GLN A 251 5.88 6.33 13.42
N ILE A 252 5.22 6.18 12.27
CA ILE A 252 3.98 6.90 11.95
C ILE A 252 2.81 6.39 12.81
N VAL A 253 2.74 5.07 13.01
CA VAL A 253 1.72 4.45 13.87
C VAL A 253 1.84 4.93 15.31
N ASP A 254 3.06 5.04 15.82
CA ASP A 254 3.33 5.47 17.20
C ASP A 254 2.93 6.94 17.42
N VAL A 255 3.19 7.81 16.44
CA VAL A 255 2.71 9.19 16.45
C VAL A 255 1.18 9.25 16.54
N LEU A 256 0.48 8.53 15.66
CA LEU A 256 -0.99 8.52 15.63
C LEU A 256 -1.62 7.87 16.87
N ALA A 257 -0.91 6.96 17.54
CA ALA A 257 -1.38 6.33 18.75
C ALA A 257 -1.19 7.19 20.01
N SER A 258 -0.43 8.29 19.92
CA SER A 258 -0.09 9.12 21.07
C SER A 258 -1.34 9.69 21.78
N GLY A 259 -1.50 9.31 23.05
CA GLY A 259 -2.63 9.70 23.88
C GLY A 259 -3.97 9.04 23.55
N VAL A 260 -4.03 8.12 22.57
CA VAL A 260 -5.26 7.39 22.23
C VAL A 260 -5.46 6.24 23.22
N ALA A 261 -6.68 6.08 23.74
CA ALA A 261 -7.03 4.92 24.56
C ALA A 261 -7.23 3.69 23.68
N ILE A 262 -6.30 2.73 23.75
CA ILE A 262 -6.30 1.52 22.90
C ILE A 262 -6.37 0.27 23.78
N ARG A 263 -7.33 -0.61 23.49
CA ARG A 263 -7.47 -1.93 24.14
C ARG A 263 -7.16 -3.03 23.14
N ARG A 264 -6.03 -3.71 23.37
CA ARG A 264 -5.52 -4.81 22.54
C ARG A 264 -6.10 -6.16 22.96
N GLY A 265 -6.03 -7.17 22.10
CA GLY A 265 -6.64 -8.48 22.34
C GLY A 265 -8.17 -8.44 22.43
N GLN A 266 -8.81 -7.41 21.86
CA GLN A 266 -10.25 -7.19 21.87
C GLN A 266 -10.82 -7.45 20.47
N ALA A 267 -10.88 -8.72 20.08
CA ALA A 267 -11.52 -9.11 18.82
C ALA A 267 -13.03 -8.91 18.91
N VAL A 268 -13.57 -7.90 18.25
CA VAL A 268 -15.03 -7.66 18.18
C VAL A 268 -15.65 -8.69 17.24
N THR A 269 -16.69 -9.40 17.70
CA THR A 269 -17.40 -10.45 16.96
C THR A 269 -18.85 -10.09 16.66
N GLU A 270 -19.42 -9.10 17.36
CA GLU A 270 -20.77 -8.61 17.08
C GLU A 270 -20.87 -7.11 17.31
N ILE A 271 -21.64 -6.43 16.45
CA ILE A 271 -22.04 -5.03 16.56
C ILE A 271 -23.56 -4.95 16.42
N ASP A 272 -24.27 -4.78 17.53
CA ASP A 272 -25.71 -4.51 17.56
C ASP A 272 -25.97 -3.00 17.59
N HIS A 273 -26.52 -2.48 16.49
CA HIS A 273 -26.89 -1.08 16.28
C HIS A 273 -28.42 -0.87 16.18
N SER A 274 -29.22 -1.88 16.57
CA SER A 274 -30.68 -1.79 16.56
C SER A 274 -31.25 -0.85 17.63
N GLY A 275 -30.59 -0.80 18.80
CA GLY A 275 -30.97 0.02 19.96
C GLY A 275 -30.57 1.49 19.84
N SER A 276 -30.94 2.33 20.80
CA SER A 276 -30.50 3.73 20.86
C SER A 276 -29.00 3.87 21.06
N THR A 277 -28.42 2.97 21.85
CA THR A 277 -26.97 2.74 22.00
C THR A 277 -26.56 1.52 21.17
N ILE A 278 -25.32 1.52 20.71
CA ILE A 278 -24.69 0.41 19.99
C ILE A 278 -24.00 -0.48 21.01
N VAL A 279 -24.16 -1.79 20.91
CA VAL A 279 -23.49 -2.79 21.76
C VAL A 279 -22.49 -3.57 20.92
N LEU A 280 -21.22 -3.55 21.33
CA LEU A 280 -20.16 -4.36 20.75
C LEU A 280 -19.88 -5.54 21.67
N THR A 281 -19.79 -6.75 21.11
CA THR A 281 -19.40 -7.96 21.84
C THR A 281 -18.05 -8.44 21.31
N THR A 282 -17.15 -8.79 22.22
CA THR A 282 -15.84 -9.35 21.89
C THR A 282 -15.85 -10.89 21.94
N ALA A 283 -14.86 -11.52 21.31
CA ALA A 283 -14.67 -12.98 21.33
C ALA A 283 -14.49 -13.54 22.76
N ALA A 284 -14.04 -12.71 23.71
CA ALA A 284 -13.93 -13.07 25.12
C ALA A 284 -15.27 -12.95 25.89
N GLY A 285 -16.35 -12.56 25.22
CA GLY A 285 -17.68 -12.36 25.81
C GLY A 285 -17.87 -11.01 26.51
N ALA A 286 -16.86 -10.13 26.53
CA ALA A 286 -17.00 -8.79 27.08
C ALA A 286 -17.83 -7.90 26.15
N THR A 287 -18.71 -7.09 26.71
CA THR A 287 -19.56 -6.14 25.98
C THR A 287 -19.16 -4.69 26.25
N LEU A 288 -19.34 -3.83 25.26
CA LEU A 288 -19.10 -2.39 25.35
C LEU A 288 -20.24 -1.62 24.67
N GLU A 289 -20.77 -0.60 25.35
CA GLU A 289 -21.75 0.30 24.76
C GLU A 289 -21.07 1.52 24.14
N ALA A 290 -21.63 2.03 23.04
CA ALA A 290 -21.19 3.24 22.34
C ALA A 290 -22.37 4.03 21.76
N ASP A 291 -22.23 5.35 21.61
CA ASP A 291 -23.18 6.16 20.86
C ASP A 291 -22.91 6.11 19.36
N ARG A 292 -21.64 5.93 18.98
CA ARG A 292 -21.14 5.85 17.60
C ARG A 292 -20.04 4.79 17.49
N VAL A 293 -19.97 4.11 16.35
CA VAL A 293 -18.89 3.17 16.04
C VAL A 293 -18.25 3.48 14.70
N ILE A 294 -16.92 3.51 14.66
CA ILE A 294 -16.16 3.49 13.39
C ILE A 294 -15.58 2.10 13.18
N VAL A 295 -15.97 1.43 12.10
CA VAL A 295 -15.45 0.13 11.69
C VAL A 295 -14.28 0.35 10.74
N THR A 296 -13.10 -0.14 11.14
CA THR A 296 -11.85 -0.01 10.34
C THR A 296 -11.18 -1.35 10.06
N VAL A 297 -11.90 -2.45 10.25
CA VAL A 297 -11.38 -3.79 9.94
C VAL A 297 -11.11 -3.93 8.44
N PRO A 298 -10.10 -4.74 8.05
CA PRO A 298 -9.83 -5.00 6.63
C PRO A 298 -11.03 -5.57 5.89
N LEU A 299 -11.13 -5.30 4.59
CA LEU A 299 -12.18 -5.85 3.72
C LEU A 299 -12.24 -7.38 3.82
N GLY A 300 -11.10 -8.06 3.90
CA GLY A 300 -11.05 -9.51 4.05
C GLY A 300 -11.73 -10.03 5.31
N VAL A 301 -11.64 -9.31 6.44
CA VAL A 301 -12.36 -9.63 7.69
C VAL A 301 -13.88 -9.42 7.52
N LEU A 302 -14.29 -8.41 6.75
CA LEU A 302 -15.71 -8.20 6.42
C LEU A 302 -16.26 -9.30 5.51
N LYS A 303 -15.45 -9.82 4.57
CA LYS A 303 -15.83 -10.91 3.66
C LYS A 303 -15.90 -12.27 4.37
N ASP A 304 -15.11 -12.47 5.43
CA ASP A 304 -15.13 -13.68 6.25
C ASP A 304 -16.31 -13.75 7.24
N ASP A 305 -17.14 -12.69 7.30
CA ASP A 305 -18.27 -12.57 8.22
C ASP A 305 -17.89 -12.74 9.72
N PHE A 306 -16.63 -12.43 10.08
CA PHE A 306 -16.14 -12.53 11.47
C PHE A 306 -16.93 -11.65 12.45
N ILE A 307 -17.47 -10.52 11.97
CA ILE A 307 -18.29 -9.59 12.75
C ILE A 307 -19.75 -9.70 12.32
N ALA A 308 -20.61 -10.18 13.22
CA ALA A 308 -22.05 -10.12 13.03
C ALA A 308 -22.59 -8.70 13.22
N PHE A 309 -23.29 -8.16 12.22
CA PHE A 309 -23.99 -6.88 12.31
C PHE A 309 -25.48 -7.08 12.56
N ARG A 310 -26.03 -6.47 13.61
CA ARG A 310 -27.47 -6.56 13.96
C ARG A 310 -28.11 -5.17 14.06
N PRO A 311 -29.09 -4.81 13.20
CA PRO A 311 -29.54 -5.54 12.01
C PRO A 311 -28.43 -5.66 10.95
N SER A 312 -28.66 -6.51 9.95
CA SER A 312 -27.70 -6.69 8.84
C SER A 312 -27.38 -5.38 8.14
N LEU A 313 -26.13 -5.22 7.66
CA LEU A 313 -25.73 -4.06 6.86
C LEU A 313 -26.62 -3.85 5.61
N PRO A 314 -26.81 -2.60 5.13
CA PRO A 314 -27.60 -2.32 3.93
C PRO A 314 -27.14 -3.11 2.70
N VAL A 315 -28.09 -3.41 1.78
CA VAL A 315 -27.83 -4.20 0.57
C VAL A 315 -26.67 -3.64 -0.26
N ARG A 316 -26.64 -2.31 -0.46
CA ARG A 316 -25.56 -1.64 -1.24
C ARG A 316 -24.18 -1.90 -0.65
N LYS A 317 -24.07 -1.90 0.68
CA LYS A 317 -22.81 -2.12 1.41
C LYS A 317 -22.37 -3.59 1.37
N ARG A 318 -23.31 -4.52 1.55
CA ARG A 318 -23.02 -5.96 1.38
C ARG A 318 -22.60 -6.29 -0.06
N GLY A 319 -23.22 -5.62 -1.05
CA GLY A 319 -22.81 -5.70 -2.45
C GLY A 319 -21.36 -5.24 -2.66
N ALA A 320 -20.96 -4.12 -2.04
CA ALA A 320 -19.58 -3.63 -2.11
C ALA A 320 -18.57 -4.58 -1.44
N ILE A 321 -18.91 -5.14 -0.27
CA ILE A 321 -18.08 -6.16 0.41
C ILE A 321 -17.92 -7.40 -0.48
N ALA A 322 -19.01 -7.84 -1.11
CA ALA A 322 -18.98 -9.00 -2.00
C ALA A 322 -18.20 -8.72 -3.29
N SER A 323 -18.30 -7.51 -3.85
CA SER A 323 -17.72 -7.17 -5.15
C SER A 323 -16.24 -6.80 -5.12
N LEU A 324 -15.75 -6.13 -4.07
CA LEU A 324 -14.33 -5.82 -3.94
C LEU A 324 -13.57 -7.07 -3.50
N GLU A 325 -12.33 -7.21 -3.94
CA GLU A 325 -11.49 -8.35 -3.59
C GLU A 325 -10.24 -7.94 -2.80
N MET A 326 -9.67 -8.90 -2.07
CA MET A 326 -8.44 -8.72 -1.30
C MET A 326 -7.28 -9.41 -2.00
N GLY A 327 -6.31 -8.61 -2.42
CA GLY A 327 -5.09 -9.09 -3.06
C GLY A 327 -4.12 -9.75 -2.09
N VAL A 328 -3.11 -10.40 -2.65
CA VAL A 328 -1.99 -11.04 -1.95
C VAL A 328 -0.69 -10.42 -2.42
N LEU A 329 0.07 -9.88 -1.48
CA LEU A 329 1.46 -9.51 -1.66
C LEU A 329 2.20 -9.84 -0.38
N ASN A 330 3.22 -10.66 -0.50
CA ASN A 330 4.09 -11.08 0.57
C ASN A 330 5.53 -10.67 0.32
N LYS A 331 6.33 -10.73 1.38
CA LYS A 331 7.75 -10.43 1.38
C LYS A 331 8.53 -11.56 2.02
N ALA A 332 9.66 -11.90 1.42
CA ALA A 332 10.71 -12.67 2.07
C ALA A 332 11.91 -11.75 2.31
N TYR A 333 12.17 -11.47 3.58
CA TYR A 333 13.37 -10.78 4.02
C TYR A 333 14.47 -11.81 4.26
N LEU A 334 15.63 -11.63 3.65
CA LEU A 334 16.80 -12.46 3.82
C LEU A 334 17.96 -11.59 4.32
N LEU A 335 18.50 -11.93 5.48
CA LEU A 335 19.66 -11.27 6.07
C LEU A 335 20.90 -12.14 5.86
N PHE A 336 21.96 -11.58 5.29
CA PHE A 336 23.23 -12.25 5.04
C PHE A 336 24.33 -11.72 5.99
N ASP A 337 25.50 -12.38 5.99
CA ASP A 337 26.66 -11.90 6.75
C ASP A 337 27.36 -10.72 6.05
N ASP A 338 27.37 -10.71 4.72
CA ASP A 338 27.87 -9.59 3.91
C ASP A 338 27.09 -9.46 2.59
N VAL A 339 27.20 -8.29 1.97
CA VAL A 339 26.63 -7.99 0.66
C VAL A 339 27.43 -8.70 -0.43
N PHE A 340 26.81 -9.64 -1.12
CA PHE A 340 27.37 -10.30 -2.32
C PHE A 340 26.90 -9.67 -3.65
N TRP A 341 25.94 -8.74 -3.59
CA TRP A 341 25.47 -7.93 -4.72
C TRP A 341 26.18 -6.56 -4.76
N ASP A 342 25.78 -5.67 -5.68
CA ASP A 342 26.33 -4.31 -5.73
C ASP A 342 25.69 -3.43 -4.63
N ARG A 343 26.51 -2.94 -3.69
CA ARG A 343 26.06 -2.16 -2.50
C ARG A 343 25.25 -0.90 -2.84
N ASP A 344 25.54 -0.27 -3.97
CA ASP A 344 24.89 0.96 -4.40
C ASP A 344 23.56 0.72 -5.12
N VAL A 345 23.20 -0.54 -5.42
CA VAL A 345 21.98 -0.86 -6.16
C VAL A 345 20.81 -1.00 -5.19
N GLU A 346 19.68 -0.36 -5.51
CA GLU A 346 18.45 -0.43 -4.73
C GLU A 346 17.56 -1.60 -5.16
N ARG A 347 17.60 -2.00 -6.43
CA ARG A 347 16.70 -3.05 -6.97
C ARG A 347 17.43 -4.14 -7.75
N LEU A 348 17.13 -5.38 -7.43
CA LEU A 348 17.56 -6.55 -8.20
C LEU A 348 16.32 -7.09 -8.93
N GLN A 349 16.35 -7.01 -10.26
CA GLN A 349 15.22 -7.37 -11.11
C GLN A 349 15.52 -8.71 -11.79
N TYR A 350 14.67 -9.70 -11.55
CA TYR A 350 14.83 -11.04 -12.09
C TYR A 350 13.79 -11.32 -13.16
N VAL A 351 14.26 -11.43 -14.40
CA VAL A 351 13.44 -11.81 -15.55
C VAL A 351 13.54 -13.32 -15.70
N SER A 352 12.69 -14.02 -14.95
CA SER A 352 12.59 -15.47 -14.91
C SER A 352 11.88 -16.05 -16.15
N ALA A 353 12.10 -17.35 -16.39
CA ALA A 353 11.27 -18.11 -17.33
C ALA A 353 9.85 -18.35 -16.76
N ASP A 354 9.75 -18.50 -15.44
CA ASP A 354 8.48 -18.69 -14.73
C ASP A 354 7.90 -17.33 -14.28
N ARG A 355 6.78 -16.90 -14.85
CA ARG A 355 6.10 -15.63 -14.49
C ARG A 355 5.84 -15.55 -12.98
N GLY A 356 6.08 -14.37 -12.40
CA GLY A 356 5.87 -14.10 -10.98
C GLY A 356 7.02 -14.52 -10.06
N GLN A 357 7.97 -15.34 -10.52
CA GLN A 357 9.05 -15.86 -9.67
C GLN A 357 10.04 -14.76 -9.27
N TRP A 358 9.86 -14.20 -8.06
CA TRP A 358 10.80 -13.26 -7.42
C TRP A 358 11.25 -12.10 -8.32
N ALA A 359 10.32 -11.59 -9.13
CA ALA A 359 10.62 -10.62 -10.18
C ALA A 359 11.28 -9.35 -9.66
N GLU A 360 10.92 -8.91 -8.45
CA GLU A 360 11.44 -7.69 -7.84
C GLU A 360 11.99 -7.94 -6.43
N THR A 361 13.24 -7.52 -6.23
CA THR A 361 13.92 -7.56 -4.94
C THR A 361 14.47 -6.18 -4.60
N ILE A 362 14.22 -5.73 -3.37
CA ILE A 362 14.73 -4.46 -2.84
C ILE A 362 15.93 -4.74 -1.95
N SER A 363 17.06 -4.11 -2.25
CA SER A 363 18.23 -4.06 -1.39
C SER A 363 18.01 -3.00 -0.32
N LEU A 364 18.08 -3.38 0.95
CA LEU A 364 18.00 -2.40 2.03
C LEU A 364 19.34 -1.74 2.34
N TYR A 365 20.44 -2.23 1.76
CA TYR A 365 21.77 -1.72 2.06
C TYR A 365 21.91 -0.20 1.80
N PRO A 366 21.43 0.37 0.68
CA PRO A 366 21.47 1.83 0.46
C PRO A 366 20.73 2.65 1.53
N TYR A 367 19.71 2.09 2.17
CA TYR A 367 18.85 2.82 3.10
C TYR A 367 19.29 2.71 4.56
N MET A 368 19.86 1.57 4.96
CA MET A 368 20.18 1.27 6.36
C MET A 368 21.57 0.67 6.59
N GLY A 369 22.35 0.45 5.52
CA GLY A 369 23.70 -0.13 5.60
C GLY A 369 23.73 -1.61 5.99
N GLN A 370 22.60 -2.32 5.90
CA GLN A 370 22.48 -3.72 6.31
C GLN A 370 22.35 -4.65 5.10
N PRO A 371 22.98 -5.85 5.12
CA PRO A 371 22.95 -6.83 4.04
C PRO A 371 21.60 -7.60 4.02
N ILE A 372 20.50 -6.86 3.83
CA ILE A 372 19.14 -7.38 3.81
C ILE A 372 18.55 -7.21 2.41
N LEU A 373 18.00 -8.29 1.87
CA LEU A 373 17.16 -8.28 0.68
C LEU A 373 15.70 -8.48 1.07
N ALA A 374 14.81 -7.65 0.52
CA ALA A 374 13.36 -7.81 0.62
C ALA A 374 12.82 -8.25 -0.74
N MET A 375 12.49 -9.53 -0.87
CA MET A 375 12.03 -10.12 -2.13
C MET A 375 10.50 -10.13 -2.16
N LEU A 376 9.91 -9.53 -3.20
CA LEU A 376 8.46 -9.34 -3.32
C LEU A 376 7.83 -10.50 -4.11
N ASN A 377 6.63 -10.90 -3.71
CA ASN A 377 5.83 -11.89 -4.41
C ASN A 377 4.34 -11.59 -4.23
N SER A 378 3.58 -11.55 -5.32
CA SER A 378 2.15 -11.24 -5.30
C SER A 378 1.33 -12.23 -6.10
N ALA A 379 0.01 -12.02 -6.13
CA ALA A 379 -0.93 -12.73 -6.99
C ALA A 379 -0.84 -14.27 -6.80
N ALA A 380 -1.01 -15.06 -7.86
CA ALA A 380 -0.96 -16.53 -7.78
C ALA A 380 0.37 -17.05 -7.21
N TYR A 381 1.51 -16.45 -7.58
CA TYR A 381 2.81 -16.89 -7.08
C TYR A 381 2.93 -16.68 -5.57
N GLY A 382 2.60 -15.49 -5.08
CA GLY A 382 2.61 -15.18 -3.64
C GLY A 382 1.61 -16.01 -2.85
N THR A 383 0.43 -16.30 -3.43
CA THR A 383 -0.57 -17.20 -2.83
C THR A 383 -0.05 -18.61 -2.69
N GLN A 384 0.64 -19.13 -3.71
CA GLN A 384 1.26 -20.46 -3.65
C GLN A 384 2.29 -20.55 -2.51
N LEU A 385 3.11 -19.50 -2.33
CA LEU A 385 4.15 -19.49 -1.30
C LEU A 385 3.61 -19.55 0.13
N GLU A 386 2.39 -19.07 0.38
CA GLU A 386 1.79 -19.16 1.73
C GLU A 386 1.57 -20.61 2.20
N SER A 387 1.39 -21.54 1.26
CA SER A 387 1.21 -22.97 1.56
C SER A 387 2.51 -23.70 1.91
N LEU A 388 3.66 -23.06 1.70
CA LEU A 388 4.97 -23.65 1.94
C LEU A 388 5.50 -23.30 3.34
N SER A 389 6.40 -24.12 3.86
CA SER A 389 7.16 -23.79 5.07
C SER A 389 8.15 -22.65 4.81
N ASP A 390 8.55 -21.92 5.85
CA ASP A 390 9.55 -20.85 5.75
C ASP A 390 10.85 -21.35 5.10
N ARG A 391 11.28 -22.57 5.45
CA ARG A 391 12.48 -23.20 4.86
C ARG A 391 12.36 -23.36 3.34
N GLU A 392 11.20 -23.78 2.85
CA GLU A 392 10.96 -23.96 1.42
C GLU A 392 10.88 -22.63 0.68
N VAL A 393 10.24 -21.61 1.27
CA VAL A 393 10.20 -20.26 0.71
C VAL A 393 11.62 -19.68 0.62
N VAL A 394 12.41 -19.79 1.68
CA VAL A 394 13.82 -19.35 1.71
C VAL A 394 14.64 -20.12 0.69
N ALA A 395 14.47 -21.44 0.57
CA ALA A 395 15.19 -22.22 -0.43
C ALA A 395 14.87 -21.77 -1.87
N ARG A 396 13.60 -21.46 -2.17
CA ARG A 396 13.20 -20.92 -3.49
C ARG A 396 13.75 -19.52 -3.73
N ALA A 397 13.76 -18.66 -2.72
CA ALA A 397 14.32 -17.33 -2.80
C ALA A 397 15.84 -17.37 -3.05
N VAL A 398 16.57 -18.20 -2.30
CA VAL A 398 18.01 -18.42 -2.49
C VAL A 398 18.30 -19.03 -3.86
N ALA A 399 17.46 -19.94 -4.37
CA ALA A 399 17.61 -20.49 -5.72
C ALA A 399 17.47 -19.40 -6.81
N ALA A 400 16.53 -18.46 -6.66
CA ALA A 400 16.42 -17.33 -7.58
C ALA A 400 17.66 -16.41 -7.52
N LEU A 401 18.15 -16.11 -6.31
CA LEU A 401 19.40 -15.36 -6.14
C LEU A 401 20.62 -16.09 -6.72
N THR A 402 20.66 -17.43 -6.60
CA THR A 402 21.72 -18.29 -7.17
C THR A 402 21.70 -18.20 -8.71
N ASN A 403 20.52 -18.19 -9.32
CA ASN A 403 20.40 -17.99 -10.77
C ASN A 403 20.87 -16.59 -11.23
N MET A 404 20.80 -15.58 -10.35
CA MET A 404 21.23 -14.21 -10.63
C MET A 404 22.74 -14.01 -10.42
N TYR A 405 23.31 -14.60 -9.38
CA TYR A 405 24.68 -14.28 -8.92
C TYR A 405 25.64 -15.47 -8.87
N GLY A 406 25.18 -16.69 -9.17
CA GLY A 406 25.96 -17.90 -9.00
C GLY A 406 26.00 -18.33 -7.54
N ASP A 407 27.20 -18.43 -6.96
CA ASP A 407 27.35 -18.87 -5.57
C ASP A 407 26.82 -17.81 -4.59
N VAL A 408 25.76 -18.15 -3.85
CA VAL A 408 25.08 -17.27 -2.89
C VAL A 408 25.22 -17.84 -1.49
N PRO A 409 25.73 -17.06 -0.50
CA PRO A 409 25.85 -17.52 0.87
C PRO A 409 24.47 -17.84 1.47
N SER A 410 24.44 -18.76 2.44
CA SER A 410 23.20 -19.02 3.17
C SER A 410 22.79 -17.79 3.98
N PRO A 411 21.50 -17.41 4.00
CA PRO A 411 21.04 -16.33 4.86
C PRO A 411 21.17 -16.74 6.33
N ARG A 412 21.65 -15.80 7.14
CA ARG A 412 21.76 -15.91 8.61
C ARG A 412 20.39 -15.90 9.28
N ASP A 413 19.46 -15.12 8.76
CA ASP A 413 18.10 -14.98 9.27
C ASP A 413 17.13 -14.70 8.13
N ALA A 414 15.86 -15.04 8.32
CA ALA A 414 14.79 -14.79 7.36
C ALA A 414 13.45 -14.46 8.02
N ARG A 415 12.66 -13.61 7.38
CA ARG A 415 11.26 -13.33 7.78
C ARG A 415 10.36 -13.40 6.55
N ILE A 416 9.28 -14.17 6.65
CA ILE A 416 8.36 -14.44 5.54
C ILE A 416 6.96 -13.99 5.98
N THR A 417 6.28 -13.19 5.16
CA THR A 417 4.90 -12.78 5.43
C THR A 417 3.89 -13.72 4.78
N ARG A 418 2.70 -13.83 5.37
CA ARG A 418 1.55 -14.57 4.84
C ARG A 418 0.26 -13.79 5.10
N TRP A 419 0.06 -12.71 4.34
CA TRP A 419 -1.03 -11.77 4.59
C TRP A 419 -2.41 -12.37 4.30
N ARG A 420 -2.55 -13.31 3.36
CA ARG A 420 -3.83 -13.97 3.08
C ARG A 420 -4.26 -14.89 4.21
N SER A 421 -3.31 -15.58 4.83
CA SER A 421 -3.54 -16.49 5.96
C SER A 421 -3.66 -15.78 7.31
N ASP A 422 -3.39 -14.47 7.39
CA ASP A 422 -3.52 -13.71 8.62
C ASP A 422 -5.01 -13.49 8.98
N PRO A 423 -5.49 -13.99 10.14
CA PRO A 423 -6.90 -13.96 10.51
C PRO A 423 -7.45 -12.55 10.81
N TRP A 424 -6.57 -11.55 10.89
CA TRP A 424 -6.97 -10.16 11.12
C TRP A 424 -6.70 -9.28 9.89
N ALA A 425 -6.42 -9.88 8.73
CA ALA A 425 -6.25 -9.18 7.46
C ALA A 425 -6.94 -9.87 6.28
N HIS A 426 -6.80 -11.20 6.17
CA HIS A 426 -7.27 -12.01 5.04
C HIS A 426 -6.84 -11.45 3.67
N GLY A 427 -5.60 -10.95 3.59
CA GLY A 427 -5.01 -10.39 2.38
C GLY A 427 -4.14 -9.16 2.66
N ALA A 428 -3.46 -8.70 1.63
CA ALA A 428 -2.61 -7.50 1.67
C ALA A 428 -3.47 -6.23 1.60
N TYR A 429 -4.13 -5.97 0.48
CA TYR A 429 -4.97 -4.79 0.29
C TYR A 429 -6.02 -5.00 -0.79
N SER A 430 -7.04 -4.13 -0.79
CA SER A 430 -8.16 -4.26 -1.71
C SER A 430 -7.80 -3.91 -3.16
N TYR A 431 -8.50 -4.55 -4.09
CA TYR A 431 -8.49 -4.20 -5.51
C TYR A 431 -9.91 -4.28 -6.11
N VAL A 432 -10.09 -3.63 -7.26
CA VAL A 432 -11.32 -3.67 -8.04
C VAL A 432 -11.19 -4.77 -9.08
N PRO A 433 -11.92 -5.89 -8.98
CA PRO A 433 -11.84 -6.95 -9.97
C PRO A 433 -12.53 -6.55 -11.29
N ALA A 434 -12.20 -7.27 -12.37
CA ALA A 434 -12.84 -7.12 -13.66
C ALA A 434 -14.36 -7.29 -13.54
N GLY A 435 -15.12 -6.37 -14.15
CA GLY A 435 -16.58 -6.29 -14.01
C GLY A 435 -17.07 -5.52 -12.78
N SER A 436 -16.17 -5.01 -11.94
CA SER A 436 -16.48 -4.07 -10.85
C SER A 436 -16.02 -2.64 -11.20
N SER A 437 -16.15 -1.71 -10.24
CA SER A 437 -15.75 -0.31 -10.40
C SER A 437 -15.33 0.33 -9.08
N PHE A 438 -14.62 1.46 -9.16
CA PHE A 438 -14.24 2.27 -8.00
C PHE A 438 -15.43 2.78 -7.16
N ALA A 439 -16.65 2.81 -7.71
CA ALA A 439 -17.85 3.17 -6.96
C ALA A 439 -18.12 2.21 -5.77
N GLU A 440 -17.57 1.00 -5.81
CA GLU A 440 -17.67 0.06 -4.69
C GLU A 440 -16.89 0.51 -3.45
N HIS A 441 -15.75 1.20 -3.61
CA HIS A 441 -15.02 1.78 -2.47
C HIS A 441 -15.85 2.85 -1.75
N ALA A 442 -16.49 3.74 -2.54
CA ALA A 442 -17.38 4.76 -2.01
C ALA A 442 -18.56 4.14 -1.24
N ALA A 443 -19.22 3.14 -1.83
CA ALA A 443 -20.33 2.42 -1.22
C ALA A 443 -19.93 1.67 0.07
N LEU A 444 -18.72 1.11 0.13
CA LEU A 444 -18.19 0.53 1.36
C LEU A 444 -18.02 1.60 2.45
N GLY A 445 -17.52 2.78 2.08
CA GLY A 445 -17.29 3.92 2.98
C GLY A 445 -18.54 4.66 3.47
N GLU A 446 -19.73 4.42 2.90
CA GLU A 446 -20.97 5.07 3.35
C GLU A 446 -21.30 4.74 4.82
N PRO A 447 -21.77 5.70 5.64
CA PRO A 447 -22.25 5.40 6.98
C PRO A 447 -23.58 4.62 6.94
N VAL A 448 -23.89 3.89 8.02
CA VAL A 448 -25.20 3.28 8.25
C VAL A 448 -25.94 4.09 9.30
N GLY A 449 -26.89 4.89 8.84
CA GLY A 449 -27.59 5.88 9.67
C GLY A 449 -26.61 6.90 10.24
N ASP A 450 -26.87 7.34 11.45
CA ASP A 450 -25.99 8.24 12.22
C ASP A 450 -25.13 7.48 13.23
N LYS A 451 -25.05 6.15 13.16
CA LYS A 451 -24.47 5.28 14.21
C LYS A 451 -23.19 4.57 13.81
N LEU A 452 -23.15 3.96 12.63
CA LEU A 452 -22.00 3.20 12.16
C LEU A 452 -21.32 3.92 11.00
N PHE A 453 -20.00 4.06 11.08
CA PHE A 453 -19.17 4.71 10.09
C PHE A 453 -18.09 3.73 9.64
N PHE A 454 -17.63 3.86 8.40
CA PHE A 454 -16.64 2.94 7.81
C PHE A 454 -15.43 3.72 7.32
N ALA A 455 -14.25 3.25 7.71
CA ALA A 455 -12.96 3.77 7.28
C ALA A 455 -11.99 2.61 7.03
N GLY A 456 -10.84 2.90 6.44
CA GLY A 456 -9.87 1.91 5.97
C GLY A 456 -9.57 2.12 4.49
N GLU A 457 -8.44 1.55 4.04
CA GLU A 457 -7.99 1.72 2.64
C GLU A 457 -9.05 1.32 1.62
N ALA A 458 -9.82 0.24 1.88
CA ALA A 458 -10.87 -0.24 0.99
C ALA A 458 -12.11 0.68 0.93
N THR A 459 -12.14 1.75 1.72
CA THR A 459 -13.21 2.76 1.71
C THR A 459 -12.78 4.05 1.05
N SER A 460 -11.55 4.12 0.53
CA SER A 460 -11.03 5.27 -0.21
C SER A 460 -11.24 5.03 -1.70
N ASP A 461 -12.05 5.87 -2.32
CA ASP A 461 -12.21 5.94 -3.78
C ASP A 461 -11.01 6.60 -4.44
N ASP A 462 -10.47 7.67 -3.85
CA ASP A 462 -9.31 8.36 -4.41
C ASP A 462 -7.99 7.59 -4.23
N TYR A 463 -7.75 6.98 -3.06
CA TYR A 463 -6.45 6.38 -2.71
C TYR A 463 -6.57 4.96 -2.11
N PRO A 464 -7.29 4.01 -2.74
CA PRO A 464 -7.38 2.65 -2.21
C PRO A 464 -6.01 1.98 -2.13
N ALA A 465 -5.91 0.93 -1.33
CA ALA A 465 -4.70 0.15 -1.12
C ALA A 465 -3.49 0.90 -0.52
N THR A 466 -3.68 2.12 0.02
CA THR A 466 -2.56 2.92 0.55
C THR A 466 -2.73 3.30 2.02
N VAL A 467 -1.59 3.60 2.66
CA VAL A 467 -1.56 4.14 4.04
C VAL A 467 -2.21 5.52 4.11
N HIS A 468 -1.98 6.39 3.12
CA HIS A 468 -2.58 7.71 3.09
C HIS A 468 -4.09 7.67 2.81
N GLY A 469 -4.57 6.74 1.97
CA GLY A 469 -6.01 6.49 1.82
C GLY A 469 -6.65 5.99 3.10
N ALA A 470 -5.99 5.08 3.83
CA ALA A 470 -6.43 4.68 5.16
C ALA A 470 -6.51 5.87 6.12
N PHE A 471 -5.46 6.70 6.20
CA PHE A 471 -5.44 7.90 7.03
C PHE A 471 -6.58 8.86 6.69
N LEU A 472 -6.74 9.23 5.43
CA LEU A 472 -7.76 10.16 4.95
C LEU A 472 -9.18 9.62 5.20
N SER A 473 -9.40 8.32 5.01
CA SER A 473 -10.69 7.69 5.31
C SER A 473 -11.04 7.73 6.81
N GLY A 474 -10.04 7.61 7.69
CA GLY A 474 -10.21 7.76 9.14
C GLY A 474 -10.63 9.17 9.53
N VAL A 475 -9.92 10.16 9.00
CA VAL A 475 -10.26 11.59 9.15
C VAL A 475 -11.68 11.87 8.63
N ARG A 476 -12.04 11.32 7.46
CA ARG A 476 -13.39 11.43 6.89
C ARG A 476 -14.46 10.89 7.85
N ALA A 477 -14.29 9.67 8.37
CA ALA A 477 -15.27 9.06 9.27
C ALA A 477 -15.44 9.85 10.58
N ALA A 478 -14.34 10.33 11.16
CA ALA A 478 -14.38 11.23 12.32
C ALA A 478 -15.18 12.51 12.03
N ARG A 479 -14.98 13.13 10.86
CA ARG A 479 -15.72 14.33 10.44
C ARG A 479 -17.19 14.06 10.16
N GLN A 480 -17.55 12.87 9.69
CA GLN A 480 -18.96 12.48 9.54
C GLN A 480 -19.67 12.39 10.90
N ILE A 481 -18.99 11.87 11.94
CA ILE A 481 -19.50 11.90 13.32
C ILE A 481 -19.66 13.34 13.82
N ALA A 482 -18.67 14.21 13.57
CA ALA A 482 -18.79 15.62 13.93
C ALA A 482 -19.99 16.27 13.22
N ALA A 483 -20.13 16.07 11.91
CA ALA A 483 -21.24 16.62 11.12
C ALA A 483 -22.61 16.23 11.69
N THR A 484 -22.80 14.95 12.05
CA THR A 484 -24.06 14.49 12.67
C THR A 484 -24.29 15.08 14.07
N SER A 485 -23.24 15.43 14.81
CA SER A 485 -23.31 16.02 16.14
C SER A 485 -23.53 17.55 16.11
N THR A 486 -23.24 18.19 14.98
CA THR A 486 -23.19 19.65 14.84
C THR A 486 -24.50 20.35 14.51
N ALA A 487 -25.62 19.64 14.64
CA ALA A 487 -26.88 20.29 14.96
C ALA A 487 -26.82 21.13 16.28
N GLN A 488 -25.74 21.04 17.08
CA GLN A 488 -25.54 21.86 18.30
C GLN A 488 -24.11 22.42 18.52
N GLY A 489 -23.31 22.67 17.46
CA GLY A 489 -22.15 23.61 17.53
C GLY A 489 -20.79 23.07 17.07
N TRP A 490 -20.57 23.05 15.76
CA TRP A 490 -19.24 22.96 15.12
C TRP A 490 -18.60 24.35 15.11
N ASN A 491 -17.30 24.46 15.39
CA ASN A 491 -16.51 25.58 14.90
C ASN A 491 -15.59 25.16 13.72
N PRO A 492 -15.93 25.50 12.46
CA PRO A 492 -15.10 25.18 11.29
C PRO A 492 -13.75 25.91 11.26
N ASP A 493 -13.53 26.93 12.10
CA ASP A 493 -12.30 27.75 12.10
C ASP A 493 -11.09 27.09 12.79
N ASN A 494 -11.26 25.91 13.40
CA ASN A 494 -10.14 25.13 13.94
C ASN A 494 -9.38 24.34 12.86
N MET A 495 -9.79 24.43 11.58
CA MET A 495 -9.01 23.95 10.45
C MET A 495 -7.80 24.84 10.19
N ARG A 496 -6.73 24.66 10.97
CA ARG A 496 -5.39 25.10 10.57
C ARG A 496 -4.58 23.86 10.23
N PHE A 497 -4.32 23.67 8.93
CA PHE A 497 -3.06 23.05 8.53
C PHE A 497 -1.97 24.03 8.95
N ALA A 498 -1.20 23.65 9.97
CA ALA A 498 0.08 24.29 10.26
C ALA A 498 1.15 23.67 9.35
#